data_AF-A0A182SDW2-F1
#
_entry.id   AF-A0A182SDW2-F1
#
_cell.length_a   1.000
_cell.length_b   1.000
_cell.length_c   1.000
_cell.angle_alpha   90.00
_cell.angle_beta   90.00
_cell.angle_gamma   90.00
#
_symmetry.space_group_name_H-M   'P 1'
#
loop_
_entity.id
_entity.type
_entity.pdbx_description
1 polymer ?
#
loop_
_entity_poly.entity_id
_entity_poly.type
_entity_poly.pdbx_seq_one_letter_code
_entity_poly.pdbx_strand_id
1 'polypeptide(L)'
;DAYVKVRNLPWLELIGDLKERQKRGETSKEVLLAETYAFAGKYKDAARLYQKSGNNSKALAMYSDLRMFDLAQEFLKEGSAADRKELIRRRAEWACSVHEPRAAAELLLSAGEAERAIEIVAEQGWADVLLDIGRRLAASEKAPLELIATHLRRLKALPLAAEIYRKLGEEEQVVQLHVEARDWPEAFRLAEHLPKVLPSIHFQHAQWLAESDQFISAHEAYISAGKPHEATKLLRNLVECAVSEERYLDAGYYTWLRAKQALKLLGEGKQMVDGNDSAVVDYRSLLKLSSIYYAYNTINSYLKEPFTSSPPLTLFNTSRFVVNQINGALPPKGISLFAVYYTLSKQAKVLGANKLHLQINNKLQSLKIPAGIQEQVDISYISSRACPGGFNDPEELLPMCYKCSNYSPHLHGNRCPNCQQEYVFSYVSFEILPLAEFAPEPGISELDAERLLLAPPKSATYDQQDQFIQEDIIDTYPSTLDREALRAIDPREVIIVRGPAPLATRYYRNLLPELQITVCSECNQVFHSEDFELQFLQKGHCPFCRSTDESLMN
;
A
#
# COMPACT_ATOMS: atom_id res chain seq x y z
N ASP A 1 38.82 82.07 -2.06
CA ASP A 1 37.97 83.29 -2.06
C ASP A 1 36.49 83.06 -2.32
N ALA A 2 36.07 82.36 -3.39
CA ALA A 2 34.64 82.20 -3.69
C ALA A 2 33.83 81.43 -2.62
N TYR A 3 34.41 80.36 -2.04
CA TYR A 3 33.78 79.59 -0.95
C TYR A 3 33.52 80.40 0.31
N VAL A 4 34.45 81.30 0.67
CA VAL A 4 34.35 82.16 1.86
C VAL A 4 33.14 83.10 1.77
N LYS A 5 32.75 83.52 0.56
CA LYS A 5 31.63 84.44 0.31
C LYS A 5 30.27 83.74 0.16
N VAL A 6 30.23 82.61 -0.56
CA VAL A 6 28.97 81.95 -0.94
C VAL A 6 28.56 80.86 0.06
N ARG A 7 29.54 80.26 0.77
CA ARG A 7 29.35 79.18 1.76
C ARG A 7 28.49 78.00 1.27
N ASN A 8 28.44 77.79 -0.04
CA ASN A 8 27.73 76.68 -0.67
C ASN A 8 28.69 75.99 -1.64
N LEU A 9 29.36 74.95 -1.14
CA LEU A 9 30.36 74.19 -1.90
C LEU A 9 29.76 73.56 -3.16
N PRO A 10 28.58 72.90 -3.11
CA PRO A 10 27.96 72.29 -4.29
C PRO A 10 27.71 73.27 -5.44
N TRP A 11 27.26 74.50 -5.15
CA TRP A 11 27.07 75.53 -6.17
C TRP A 11 28.38 75.97 -6.83
N LEU A 12 29.48 76.02 -6.07
CA LEU A 12 30.77 76.45 -6.59
C LEU A 12 31.44 75.38 -7.45
N GLU A 13 31.26 74.11 -7.10
CA GLU A 13 31.69 72.97 -7.91
C GLU A 13 30.93 72.94 -9.24
N LEU A 14 29.59 73.09 -9.21
CA LEU A 14 28.78 73.17 -10.42
C LEU A 14 29.21 74.32 -11.32
N ILE A 15 29.42 75.52 -10.77
CA ILE A 15 29.88 76.69 -11.55
C ILE A 15 31.26 76.44 -12.17
N GLY A 16 32.14 75.73 -11.47
CA GLY A 16 33.45 75.30 -11.98
C GLY A 16 33.32 74.39 -13.19
N ASP A 17 32.55 73.32 -13.05
CA ASP A 17 32.28 72.32 -14.10
C ASP A 17 31.57 72.95 -15.32
N LEU A 18 30.54 73.75 -15.09
CA LEU A 18 29.83 74.46 -16.17
C LEU A 18 30.75 75.42 -16.93
N LYS A 19 31.65 76.14 -16.24
CA LYS A 19 32.63 77.03 -16.89
C LYS A 19 33.65 76.25 -17.71
N GLU A 20 34.06 75.08 -17.25
CA GLU A 20 35.00 74.23 -17.98
C GLU A 20 34.34 73.67 -19.25
N ARG A 21 33.11 73.17 -19.16
CA ARG A 21 32.32 72.69 -20.31
C ARG A 21 32.01 73.81 -21.31
N GLN A 22 31.72 75.02 -20.81
CA GLN A 22 31.53 76.19 -21.66
C GLN A 22 32.80 76.57 -22.43
N LYS A 23 33.98 76.43 -21.82
CA LYS A 23 35.28 76.69 -22.49
C LYS A 23 35.62 75.65 -23.55
N ARG A 24 35.18 74.39 -23.36
CA ARG A 24 35.35 73.29 -24.33
C ARG A 24 34.41 73.40 -25.52
N GLY A 25 33.35 74.21 -25.44
CA GLY A 25 32.40 74.45 -26.53
C GLY A 25 31.46 73.26 -26.84
N GLU A 26 31.46 72.24 -25.99
CA GLU A 26 30.78 70.96 -26.23
C GLU A 26 29.25 71.01 -25.98
N THR A 27 28.73 72.07 -25.35
CA THR A 27 27.33 72.16 -24.93
C THR A 27 26.71 73.53 -25.21
N SER A 28 25.48 73.55 -25.72
CA SER A 28 24.71 74.77 -26.00
C SER A 28 24.44 75.57 -24.72
N LYS A 29 24.44 76.90 -24.81
CA LYS A 29 24.21 77.80 -23.65
C LYS A 29 22.89 77.50 -22.93
N GLU A 30 21.88 77.06 -23.68
CA GLU A 30 20.56 76.68 -23.19
C GLU A 30 20.61 75.45 -22.27
N VAL A 31 21.51 74.50 -22.52
CA VAL A 31 21.70 73.30 -21.71
C VAL A 31 22.42 73.63 -20.40
N LEU A 32 23.44 74.51 -20.46
CA LEU A 32 24.14 74.99 -19.26
C LEU A 32 23.21 75.79 -18.35
N LEU A 33 22.34 76.62 -18.95
CA LEU A 33 21.31 77.36 -18.21
C LEU A 33 20.25 76.42 -17.62
N ALA A 34 19.86 75.37 -18.34
CA ALA A 34 18.96 74.34 -17.83
C ALA A 34 19.55 73.59 -16.63
N GLU A 35 20.82 73.19 -16.68
CA GLU A 35 21.53 72.53 -15.55
C GLU A 35 21.60 73.46 -14.32
N THR A 36 21.82 74.76 -14.54
CA THR A 36 21.77 75.78 -13.48
C THR A 36 20.38 75.88 -12.84
N TYR A 37 19.31 75.88 -13.64
CA TYR A 37 17.94 75.92 -13.13
C TYR A 37 17.51 74.61 -12.46
N ALA A 38 17.97 73.45 -12.95
CA ALA A 38 17.73 72.16 -12.33
C ALA A 38 18.35 72.12 -10.93
N PHE A 39 19.59 72.59 -10.79
CA PHE A 39 20.28 72.67 -9.51
C PHE A 39 19.63 73.68 -8.54
N ALA A 40 19.03 74.75 -9.06
CA ALA A 40 18.27 75.72 -8.28
C ALA A 40 16.85 75.25 -7.86
N GLY A 41 16.43 74.04 -8.23
CA GLY A 41 15.08 73.53 -7.97
C GLY A 41 13.99 74.06 -8.91
N LYS A 42 14.35 74.83 -9.95
CA LYS A 42 13.42 75.37 -10.94
C LYS A 42 13.21 74.39 -12.10
N TYR A 43 12.71 73.20 -11.78
CA TYR A 43 12.66 72.06 -12.71
C TYR A 43 11.81 72.31 -13.96
N LYS A 44 10.68 73.03 -13.84
CA LYS A 44 9.81 73.36 -15.00
C LYS A 44 10.51 74.25 -16.03
N ASP A 45 11.31 75.22 -15.57
CA ASP A 45 12.04 76.12 -16.47
C ASP A 45 13.26 75.42 -17.07
N ALA A 46 13.95 74.58 -16.29
CA ALA A 46 15.01 73.70 -16.78
C ALA A 46 14.52 72.77 -17.90
N ALA A 47 13.38 72.11 -17.70
CA ALA A 47 12.81 71.20 -18.68
C ALA A 47 12.42 71.89 -20.00
N ARG A 48 11.84 73.11 -19.93
CA ARG A 48 11.55 73.93 -21.13
C ARG A 48 12.81 74.27 -21.92
N LEU A 49 13.92 74.53 -21.25
CA LEU A 49 15.21 74.81 -21.90
C LEU A 49 15.84 73.54 -22.51
N TYR A 50 15.73 72.40 -21.83
CA TYR A 50 16.13 71.10 -22.41
C TYR A 50 15.30 70.76 -23.66
N GLN A 51 13.99 71.03 -23.64
CA GLN A 51 13.12 70.84 -24.79
C GLN A 51 13.48 71.76 -25.96
N LYS A 52 13.72 73.06 -25.69
CA LYS A 52 14.16 74.04 -26.69
C LYS A 52 15.50 73.68 -27.34
N SER A 53 16.40 73.02 -26.61
CA SER A 53 17.70 72.56 -27.12
C SER A 53 17.66 71.16 -27.75
N GLY A 54 16.47 70.53 -27.87
CA GLY A 54 16.29 69.19 -28.45
C GLY A 54 16.74 68.03 -27.54
N ASN A 55 17.18 68.32 -26.32
CA ASN A 55 17.73 67.38 -25.33
C ASN A 55 16.66 66.82 -24.40
N ASN A 56 15.57 66.29 -24.96
CA ASN A 56 14.45 65.73 -24.16
C ASN A 56 14.88 64.57 -23.25
N SER A 57 15.92 63.81 -23.62
CA SER A 57 16.48 62.73 -22.79
C SER A 57 17.02 63.24 -21.45
N LYS A 58 17.64 64.42 -21.41
CA LYS A 58 18.10 65.07 -20.17
C LYS A 58 16.93 65.52 -19.29
N ALA A 59 15.87 66.06 -19.90
CA ALA A 59 14.66 66.43 -19.16
C ALA A 59 13.95 65.20 -18.56
N LEU A 60 13.86 64.12 -19.35
CA LEU A 60 13.29 62.85 -18.92
C LEU A 60 14.09 62.21 -17.79
N ALA A 61 15.43 62.17 -17.88
CA ALA A 61 16.30 61.69 -16.82
C ALA A 61 16.12 62.51 -15.53
N MET A 62 16.19 63.85 -15.64
CA MET A 62 15.97 64.75 -14.50
C MET A 62 14.63 64.50 -13.79
N TYR A 63 13.52 64.43 -14.54
CA TYR A 63 12.22 64.17 -13.93
C TYR A 63 12.07 62.75 -13.38
N SER A 64 12.71 61.75 -14.00
CA SER A 64 12.74 60.37 -13.51
C SER A 64 13.50 60.28 -12.18
N ASP A 65 14.67 60.93 -12.08
CA ASP A 65 15.52 60.94 -10.88
C ASP A 65 14.81 61.65 -9.72
N LEU A 66 14.04 62.69 -10.02
CA LEU A 66 13.19 63.42 -9.07
C LEU A 66 11.86 62.72 -8.77
N ARG A 67 11.61 61.53 -9.35
CA ARG A 67 10.38 60.74 -9.18
C ARG A 67 9.10 61.43 -9.65
N MET A 68 9.22 62.45 -10.51
CA MET A 68 8.11 63.15 -11.14
C MET A 68 7.74 62.47 -12.47
N PHE A 69 7.25 61.22 -12.39
CA PHE A 69 7.03 60.36 -13.56
C PHE A 69 5.98 60.90 -14.54
N ASP A 70 4.94 61.56 -14.04
CA ASP A 70 3.87 62.12 -14.90
C ASP A 70 4.41 63.27 -15.77
N LEU A 71 5.30 64.11 -15.22
CA LEU A 71 5.99 65.16 -15.98
C LEU A 71 7.07 64.57 -16.90
N ALA A 72 7.77 63.51 -16.49
CA ALA A 72 8.77 62.84 -17.32
C ALA A 72 8.15 62.25 -18.60
N GLN A 73 6.91 61.76 -18.52
CA GLN A 73 6.18 61.14 -19.63
C GLN A 73 5.92 62.12 -20.79
N GLU A 74 5.75 63.42 -20.50
CA GLU A 74 5.55 64.47 -21.53
C GLU A 74 6.78 64.66 -22.45
N PHE A 75 7.96 64.24 -22.00
CA PHE A 75 9.22 64.40 -22.76
C PHE A 75 9.61 63.16 -23.56
N LEU A 76 8.79 62.10 -23.55
CA LEU A 76 8.97 60.94 -24.43
C LEU A 76 8.69 61.33 -25.88
N LYS A 77 9.62 61.03 -26.79
CA LYS A 77 9.41 61.22 -28.23
C LYS A 77 8.53 60.09 -28.79
N GLU A 78 7.69 60.41 -29.77
CA GLU A 78 6.95 59.38 -30.53
C GLU A 78 7.96 58.44 -31.21
N GLY A 79 7.99 57.17 -30.78
CA GLY A 79 8.89 56.14 -31.30
C GLY A 79 9.98 55.63 -30.35
N SER A 80 10.23 56.24 -29.19
CA SER A 80 11.22 55.75 -28.21
C SER A 80 10.63 54.72 -27.23
N ALA A 81 10.35 53.51 -27.74
CA ALA A 81 9.81 52.40 -26.95
C ALA A 81 10.73 51.99 -25.77
N ALA A 82 12.05 52.05 -25.97
CA ALA A 82 13.04 51.74 -24.94
C ALA A 82 13.02 52.73 -23.77
N ASP A 83 12.98 54.05 -24.06
CA ASP A 83 12.91 55.09 -23.03
C ASP A 83 11.60 55.03 -22.23
N ARG A 84 10.50 54.67 -22.91
CA ARG A 84 9.21 54.46 -22.26
C ARG A 84 9.26 53.25 -21.31
N LYS A 85 9.87 52.14 -21.75
CA LYS A 85 10.02 50.94 -20.91
C LYS A 85 10.88 51.22 -19.68
N GLU A 86 12.00 51.92 -19.86
CA GLU A 86 12.90 52.31 -18.76
C GLU A 86 12.23 53.26 -17.76
N LEU A 87 11.41 54.21 -18.24
CA LEU A 87 10.65 55.11 -17.36
C LEU A 87 9.64 54.32 -16.51
N ILE A 88 8.91 53.39 -17.11
CA ILE A 88 7.95 52.53 -16.41
C ILE A 88 8.68 51.64 -15.40
N ARG A 89 9.86 51.10 -15.75
CA ARG A 89 10.70 50.32 -14.85
C ARG A 89 11.10 51.10 -13.60
N ARG A 90 11.60 52.33 -13.76
CA ARG A 90 11.95 53.20 -12.62
C ARG A 90 10.75 53.58 -11.77
N ARG A 91 9.59 53.79 -12.41
CA ARG A 91 8.32 54.04 -11.70
C ARG A 91 7.89 52.83 -10.86
N ALA A 92 8.03 51.62 -11.39
CA ALA A 92 7.72 50.39 -10.67
C ALA A 92 8.69 50.14 -9.50
N GLU A 93 10.00 50.36 -9.70
CA GLU A 93 11.01 50.25 -8.64
C GLU A 93 10.74 51.23 -7.50
N TRP A 94 10.32 52.45 -7.84
CA TRP A 94 9.88 53.41 -6.83
C TRP A 94 8.60 52.94 -6.10
N ALA A 95 7.59 52.44 -6.81
CA ALA A 95 6.37 51.92 -6.20
C ALA A 95 6.66 50.75 -5.22
N CYS A 96 7.62 49.87 -5.55
CA CYS A 96 8.12 48.86 -4.60
C CYS A 96 8.73 49.50 -3.34
N SER A 97 9.56 50.55 -3.49
CA SER A 97 10.21 51.24 -2.36
C SER A 97 9.23 51.96 -1.43
N VAL A 98 8.01 52.28 -1.92
CA VAL A 98 6.94 52.96 -1.15
C VAL A 98 5.95 51.95 -0.57
N HIS A 99 6.22 50.64 -0.70
CA HIS A 99 5.32 49.55 -0.26
C HIS A 99 3.97 49.53 -0.99
N GLU A 100 3.94 49.88 -2.29
CA GLU A 100 2.78 49.67 -3.18
C GLU A 100 3.05 48.57 -4.23
N PRO A 101 3.23 47.29 -3.85
CA PRO A 101 3.64 46.25 -4.79
C PRO A 101 2.59 45.91 -5.86
N ARG A 102 1.29 46.17 -5.64
CA ARG A 102 0.25 45.98 -6.67
C ARG A 102 0.43 46.95 -7.84
N ALA A 103 0.66 48.23 -7.52
CA ALA A 103 0.89 49.25 -8.53
C ALA A 103 2.20 48.97 -9.27
N ALA A 104 3.25 48.54 -8.56
CA ALA A 104 4.52 48.14 -9.17
C ALA A 104 4.36 46.97 -10.16
N ALA A 105 3.61 45.93 -9.77
CA ALA A 105 3.37 44.77 -10.63
C ALA A 105 2.58 45.14 -11.89
N GLU A 106 1.50 45.92 -11.78
CA GLU A 106 0.72 46.38 -12.94
C GLU A 106 1.57 47.26 -13.89
N LEU A 107 2.44 48.12 -13.34
CA LEU A 107 3.39 48.89 -14.15
C LEU A 107 4.37 47.98 -14.89
N LEU A 108 4.95 46.96 -14.25
CA LEU A 108 5.86 46.03 -14.89
C LEU A 108 5.19 45.14 -15.96
N LEU A 109 3.93 44.75 -15.74
CA LEU A 109 3.13 44.05 -16.75
C LEU A 109 2.92 44.93 -17.99
N SER A 110 2.63 46.23 -17.80
CA SER A 110 2.50 47.18 -18.91
C SER A 110 3.81 47.41 -19.67
N ALA A 111 4.96 47.19 -19.02
CA ALA A 111 6.29 47.24 -19.62
C ALA A 111 6.71 45.94 -20.34
N GLY A 112 5.88 44.90 -20.28
CA GLY A 112 6.19 43.57 -20.82
C GLY A 112 7.26 42.81 -20.01
N GLU A 113 7.43 43.14 -18.72
CA GLU A 113 8.33 42.44 -17.79
C GLU A 113 7.52 41.55 -16.84
N ALA A 114 6.84 40.54 -17.40
CA ALA A 114 5.92 39.69 -16.64
C ALA A 114 6.61 38.92 -15.50
N GLU A 115 7.80 38.37 -15.72
CA GLU A 115 8.52 37.57 -14.71
C GLU A 115 8.82 38.38 -13.43
N ARG A 116 9.31 39.61 -13.58
CA ARG A 116 9.58 40.49 -12.42
C ARG A 116 8.30 40.90 -11.70
N ALA A 117 7.22 41.13 -12.44
CA ALA A 117 5.92 41.41 -11.84
C ALA A 117 5.42 40.21 -11.01
N ILE A 118 5.57 38.99 -11.53
CA ILE A 118 5.21 37.74 -10.86
C ILE A 118 6.01 37.57 -9.57
N GLU A 119 7.32 37.78 -9.59
CA GLU A 119 8.17 37.66 -8.39
C GLU A 119 7.74 38.62 -7.28
N ILE A 120 7.48 39.90 -7.61
CA ILE A 120 7.00 40.89 -6.63
C ILE A 120 5.68 40.44 -5.99
N VAL A 121 4.74 39.94 -6.79
CA VAL A 121 3.44 39.48 -6.29
C VAL A 121 3.58 38.18 -5.47
N ALA A 122 4.47 37.28 -5.90
CA ALA A 122 4.73 36.02 -5.23
C ALA A 122 5.44 36.17 -3.88
N GLU A 123 6.30 37.18 -3.71
CA GLU A 123 6.90 37.56 -2.42
C GLU A 123 5.85 38.01 -1.41
N GLN A 124 4.78 38.67 -1.86
CA GLN A 124 3.68 39.11 -1.00
C GLN A 124 2.65 37.99 -0.72
N GLY A 125 2.71 36.86 -1.43
CA GLY A 125 1.81 35.73 -1.26
C GLY A 125 0.40 35.94 -1.82
N TRP A 126 0.20 36.88 -2.74
CA TRP A 126 -1.12 37.19 -3.32
C TRP A 126 -1.50 36.21 -4.44
N ALA A 127 -2.02 35.05 -4.04
CA ALA A 127 -2.36 33.96 -4.96
C ALA A 127 -3.48 34.30 -5.95
N ASP A 128 -4.44 35.14 -5.56
CA ASP A 128 -5.51 35.68 -6.40
C ASP A 128 -4.95 36.55 -7.53
N VAL A 129 -4.06 37.47 -7.19
CA VAL A 129 -3.40 38.36 -8.17
C VAL A 129 -2.52 37.57 -9.13
N LEU A 130 -1.80 36.56 -8.65
CA LEU A 130 -1.01 35.65 -9.49
C LEU A 130 -1.88 34.92 -10.53
N LEU A 131 -3.04 34.43 -10.12
CA LEU A 131 -3.99 33.78 -11.03
C LEU A 131 -4.54 34.77 -12.08
N ASP A 132 -4.88 35.98 -11.67
CA ASP A 132 -5.37 37.02 -12.59
C ASP A 132 -4.31 37.38 -13.65
N ILE A 133 -3.03 37.49 -13.24
CA ILE A 133 -1.91 37.67 -14.18
C ILE A 133 -1.84 36.47 -15.14
N GLY A 134 -1.90 35.24 -14.62
CA GLY A 134 -1.86 34.03 -15.43
C GLY A 134 -3.02 33.90 -16.42
N ARG A 135 -4.21 34.41 -16.08
CA ARG A 135 -5.37 34.46 -16.99
C ARG A 135 -5.16 35.46 -18.14
N ARG A 136 -4.53 36.61 -17.88
CA ARG A 136 -4.23 37.66 -18.87
C ARG A 136 -3.15 37.24 -19.88
N LEU A 137 -2.15 36.46 -19.44
CA LEU A 137 -1.06 35.98 -20.31
C LEU A 137 -1.56 35.02 -21.40
N ALA A 138 -0.91 35.00 -22.56
CA ALA A 138 -1.23 34.05 -23.62
C ALA A 138 -0.71 32.64 -23.29
N ALA A 139 -1.37 31.58 -23.78
CA ALA A 139 -0.91 30.20 -23.58
C ALA A 139 0.46 29.90 -24.22
N SER A 140 0.92 30.75 -25.15
CA SER A 140 2.27 30.69 -25.74
C SER A 140 3.37 31.17 -24.79
N GLU A 141 3.04 31.95 -23.75
CA GLU A 141 4.00 32.52 -22.80
C GLU A 141 4.31 31.52 -21.67
N LYS A 142 5.01 30.43 -22.03
CA LYS A 142 5.26 29.30 -21.12
C LYS A 142 6.03 29.68 -19.86
N ALA A 143 7.16 30.36 -19.98
CA ALA A 143 8.03 30.66 -18.84
C ALA A 143 7.35 31.49 -17.72
N PRO A 144 6.63 32.59 -18.02
CA PRO A 144 5.85 33.31 -17.01
C PRO A 144 4.73 32.47 -16.37
N LEU A 145 4.03 31.63 -17.16
CA LEU A 145 2.98 30.75 -16.64
C LEU A 145 3.53 29.65 -15.72
N GLU A 146 4.67 29.05 -16.07
CA GLU A 146 5.38 28.05 -15.24
C GLU A 146 5.84 28.67 -13.91
N LEU A 147 6.33 29.91 -13.96
CA LEU A 147 6.72 30.67 -12.77
C LEU A 147 5.53 30.90 -11.83
N ILE A 148 4.39 31.36 -12.38
CA ILE A 148 3.13 31.53 -11.62
C ILE A 148 2.71 30.20 -10.98
N ALA A 149 2.69 29.11 -11.75
CA ALA A 149 2.26 27.81 -11.27
C ALA A 149 3.17 27.29 -10.13
N THR A 150 4.47 27.51 -10.24
CA THR A 150 5.46 27.17 -9.22
C THR A 150 5.25 27.96 -7.93
N HIS A 151 5.02 29.27 -8.03
CA HIS A 151 4.73 30.10 -6.86
C HIS A 151 3.38 29.74 -6.21
N LEU A 152 2.34 29.47 -6.99
CA LEU A 152 1.04 29.05 -6.46
C LEU A 152 1.14 27.71 -5.73
N ARG A 153 1.94 26.76 -6.23
CA ARG A 153 2.26 25.50 -5.54
C ARG A 153 3.00 25.76 -4.22
N ARG A 154 4.01 26.64 -4.22
CA ARG A 154 4.74 27.06 -3.00
C ARG A 154 3.82 27.67 -1.94
N LEU A 155 2.83 28.45 -2.38
CA LEU A 155 1.81 29.06 -1.51
C LEU A 155 0.70 28.08 -1.08
N LYS A 156 0.76 26.81 -1.52
CA LYS A 156 -0.27 25.77 -1.30
C LYS A 156 -1.65 26.13 -1.86
N ALA A 157 -1.71 27.06 -2.82
CA ALA A 157 -2.94 27.39 -3.54
C ALA A 157 -3.18 26.42 -4.72
N LEU A 158 -3.31 25.13 -4.39
CA LEU A 158 -3.29 24.02 -5.37
C LEU A 158 -4.39 24.12 -6.45
N PRO A 159 -5.65 24.48 -6.15
CA PRO A 159 -6.67 24.63 -7.19
C PRO A 159 -6.35 25.72 -8.21
N LEU A 160 -5.71 26.81 -7.78
CA LEU A 160 -5.31 27.92 -8.66
C LEU A 160 -4.12 27.50 -9.53
N ALA A 161 -3.15 26.79 -8.95
CA ALA A 161 -2.02 26.23 -9.70
C ALA A 161 -2.50 25.24 -10.78
N ALA A 162 -3.50 24.40 -10.47
CA ALA A 162 -4.08 23.45 -11.40
C ALA A 162 -4.77 24.13 -12.60
N GLU A 163 -5.33 25.34 -12.43
CA GLU A 163 -5.87 26.12 -13.56
C GLU A 163 -4.76 26.57 -14.52
N ILE A 164 -3.63 27.02 -13.98
CA ILE A 164 -2.49 27.47 -14.78
C ILE A 164 -1.80 26.29 -15.49
N TYR A 165 -1.57 25.15 -14.81
CA TYR A 165 -1.01 23.97 -15.47
C TYR A 165 -1.92 23.39 -16.55
N ARG A 166 -3.25 23.43 -16.36
CA ARG A 166 -4.20 23.09 -17.43
C ARG A 166 -4.06 24.00 -18.64
N LYS A 167 -3.85 25.31 -18.43
CA LYS A 167 -3.61 26.27 -19.50
C LYS A 167 -2.29 26.02 -20.24
N LEU A 168 -1.27 25.51 -19.54
CA LEU A 168 0.00 25.10 -20.13
C LEU A 168 -0.07 23.76 -20.89
N GLY A 169 -1.13 22.96 -20.69
CA GLY A 169 -1.26 21.61 -21.22
C GLY A 169 -0.44 20.56 -20.45
N GLU A 170 0.05 20.91 -19.26
CA GLU A 170 0.91 20.06 -18.41
C GLU A 170 0.04 19.21 -17.47
N GLU A 171 -0.70 18.24 -18.02
CA GLU A 171 -1.63 17.40 -17.27
C GLU A 171 -0.95 16.59 -16.15
N GLU A 172 0.30 16.15 -16.35
CA GLU A 172 1.08 15.40 -15.35
C GLU A 172 1.28 16.23 -14.06
N GLN A 173 1.51 17.55 -14.20
CA GLN A 173 1.67 18.45 -13.05
C GLN A 173 0.35 18.67 -12.32
N VAL A 174 -0.78 18.74 -13.05
CA VAL A 174 -2.12 18.83 -12.45
C VAL A 174 -2.38 17.61 -11.57
N VAL A 175 -2.08 16.41 -12.08
CA VAL A 175 -2.21 15.17 -11.31
C VAL A 175 -1.35 15.19 -10.06
N GLN A 176 -0.08 15.63 -10.17
CA GLN A 176 0.83 15.74 -9.02
C GLN A 176 0.30 16.71 -7.96
N LEU A 177 -0.39 17.79 -8.34
CA LEU A 177 -1.03 18.70 -7.39
C LEU A 177 -2.20 18.03 -6.63
N HIS A 178 -3.02 17.21 -7.30
CA HIS A 178 -4.07 16.46 -6.62
C HIS A 178 -3.50 15.40 -5.66
N VAL A 179 -2.38 14.76 -6.03
CA VAL A 179 -1.63 13.89 -5.12
C VAL A 179 -1.14 14.65 -3.88
N GLU A 180 -0.57 15.85 -4.05
CA GLU A 180 -0.15 16.69 -2.93
C GLU A 180 -1.33 17.14 -2.04
N ALA A 181 -2.49 17.36 -2.65
CA ALA A 181 -3.73 17.65 -1.94
C ALA A 181 -4.34 16.42 -1.25
N ARG A 182 -3.81 15.21 -1.50
CA ARG A 182 -4.38 13.90 -1.11
C ARG A 182 -5.78 13.65 -1.67
N ASP A 183 -6.10 14.28 -2.79
CA ASP A 183 -7.33 14.08 -3.54
C ASP A 183 -7.14 12.93 -4.54
N TRP A 184 -7.06 11.71 -4.00
CA TRP A 184 -6.79 10.49 -4.77
C TRP A 184 -7.85 10.19 -5.85
N PRO A 185 -9.17 10.35 -5.60
CA PRO A 185 -10.19 10.08 -6.62
C PRO A 185 -9.99 10.90 -7.90
N GLU A 186 -9.79 12.21 -7.77
CA GLU A 186 -9.52 13.06 -8.94
C GLU A 186 -8.13 12.80 -9.53
N ALA A 187 -7.12 12.53 -8.70
CA ALA A 187 -5.79 12.17 -9.20
C ALA A 187 -5.83 10.91 -10.09
N PHE A 188 -6.55 9.86 -9.68
CA PHE A 188 -6.71 8.65 -10.49
C PHE A 188 -7.54 8.91 -11.75
N ARG A 189 -8.66 9.65 -11.64
CA ARG A 189 -9.50 10.02 -12.79
C ARG A 189 -8.71 10.76 -13.88
N LEU A 190 -7.86 11.71 -13.49
CA LEU A 190 -7.00 12.43 -14.42
C LEU A 190 -5.87 11.56 -14.98
N ALA A 191 -5.38 10.60 -14.19
CA ALA A 191 -4.31 9.70 -14.59
C ALA A 191 -4.74 8.53 -15.49
N GLU A 192 -6.04 8.27 -15.65
CA GLU A 192 -6.57 7.23 -16.56
C GLU A 192 -6.03 7.39 -17.99
N HIS A 193 -5.87 8.62 -18.45
CA HIS A 193 -5.33 8.94 -19.78
C HIS A 193 -3.79 8.98 -19.82
N LEU A 194 -3.11 8.80 -18.67
CA LEU A 194 -1.66 8.93 -18.49
C LEU A 194 -1.03 7.66 -17.90
N PRO A 195 -0.96 6.55 -18.67
CA PRO A 195 -0.48 5.26 -18.17
C PRO A 195 0.98 5.27 -17.68
N LYS A 196 1.79 6.24 -18.12
CA LYS A 196 3.18 6.40 -17.65
C LYS A 196 3.27 6.91 -16.21
N VAL A 197 2.32 7.72 -15.77
CA VAL A 197 2.32 8.36 -14.45
C VAL A 197 1.59 7.51 -13.41
N LEU A 198 0.62 6.70 -13.86
CA LEU A 198 -0.24 5.86 -13.02
C LEU A 198 0.54 5.00 -11.99
N PRO A 199 1.65 4.30 -12.31
CA PRO A 199 2.42 3.54 -11.32
C PRO A 199 3.03 4.41 -10.22
N SER A 200 3.45 5.64 -10.56
CA SER A 200 4.01 6.59 -9.58
C SER A 200 2.94 7.06 -8.59
N ILE A 201 1.73 7.31 -9.08
CA ILE A 201 0.58 7.72 -8.24
C ILE A 201 0.17 6.57 -7.32
N HIS A 202 0.05 5.35 -7.84
CA HIS A 202 -0.23 4.18 -7.01
C HIS A 202 0.82 3.99 -5.92
N PHE A 203 2.09 4.25 -6.22
CA PHE A 203 3.16 4.17 -5.21
C PHE A 203 3.00 5.24 -4.11
N GLN A 204 2.75 6.49 -4.48
CA GLN A 204 2.51 7.58 -3.51
C GLN A 204 1.24 7.33 -2.68
N HIS A 205 0.18 6.83 -3.32
CA HIS A 205 -1.05 6.42 -2.64
C HIS A 205 -0.80 5.28 -1.66
N ALA A 206 -0.02 4.27 -2.04
CA ALA A 206 0.36 3.16 -1.17
C ALA A 206 1.14 3.62 0.06
N GLN A 207 2.06 4.59 -0.10
CA GLN A 207 2.78 5.19 1.03
C GLN A 207 1.84 5.91 1.98
N TRP A 208 0.92 6.72 1.46
CA TRP A 208 -0.07 7.41 2.28
C TRP A 208 -1.03 6.45 3.01
N LEU A 209 -1.47 5.38 2.33
CA LEU A 209 -2.30 4.34 2.94
C LEU A 209 -1.55 3.61 4.07
N ALA A 210 -0.25 3.32 3.86
CA ALA A 210 0.59 2.71 4.89
C ALA A 210 0.82 3.64 6.08
N GLU A 211 0.99 4.95 5.87
CA GLU A 211 1.06 5.96 6.93
C GLU A 211 -0.27 6.12 7.68
N SER A 212 -1.38 5.75 7.05
CA SER A 212 -2.74 5.83 7.61
C SER A 212 -3.22 4.49 8.21
N ASP A 213 -2.31 3.54 8.46
CA ASP A 213 -2.57 2.19 8.98
C ASP A 213 -3.50 1.30 8.13
N GLN A 214 -3.79 1.69 6.89
CA GLN A 214 -4.59 0.92 5.95
C GLN A 214 -3.70 -0.05 5.16
N PHE A 215 -3.09 -1.01 5.86
CA PHE A 215 -2.04 -1.84 5.30
C PHE A 215 -2.46 -2.77 4.16
N ILE A 216 -3.70 -3.27 4.17
CA ILE A 216 -4.20 -4.16 3.11
C ILE A 216 -4.41 -3.36 1.82
N SER A 217 -5.08 -2.22 1.90
CA SER A 217 -5.23 -1.30 0.78
C SER A 217 -3.85 -0.81 0.28
N ALA A 218 -2.91 -0.54 1.19
CA ALA A 218 -1.55 -0.16 0.84
C ALA A 218 -0.84 -1.27 0.06
N HIS A 219 -0.98 -2.53 0.49
CA HIS A 219 -0.45 -3.70 -0.21
C HIS A 219 -0.99 -3.79 -1.63
N GLU A 220 -2.31 -3.70 -1.82
CA GLU A 220 -2.95 -3.72 -3.14
C GLU A 220 -2.47 -2.56 -4.04
N ALA A 221 -2.31 -1.37 -3.46
CA ALA A 221 -1.77 -0.22 -4.16
C ALA A 221 -0.30 -0.41 -4.58
N TYR A 222 0.56 -1.04 -3.75
CA TYR A 222 1.93 -1.39 -4.13
C TYR A 222 1.99 -2.41 -5.27
N ILE A 223 1.06 -3.38 -5.30
CA ILE A 223 0.93 -4.31 -6.42
C ILE A 223 0.52 -3.56 -7.69
N SER A 224 -0.48 -2.69 -7.60
CA SER A 224 -0.95 -1.85 -8.71
C SER A 224 0.12 -0.89 -9.24
N ALA A 225 1.05 -0.47 -8.37
CA ALA A 225 2.22 0.33 -8.74
C ALA A 225 3.33 -0.48 -9.47
N GLY A 226 3.19 -1.79 -9.62
CA GLY A 226 4.24 -2.66 -10.16
C GLY A 226 5.48 -2.76 -9.25
N LYS A 227 5.30 -2.59 -7.93
CA LYS A 227 6.37 -2.66 -6.90
C LYS A 227 6.15 -3.85 -5.94
N PRO A 228 6.19 -5.11 -6.43
CA PRO A 228 5.89 -6.28 -5.60
C PRO A 228 6.91 -6.53 -4.47
N HIS A 229 8.14 -6.03 -4.62
CA HIS A 229 9.15 -6.15 -3.56
C HIS A 229 8.77 -5.32 -2.31
N GLU A 230 8.29 -4.08 -2.51
CA GLU A 230 7.83 -3.22 -1.40
C GLU A 230 6.57 -3.80 -0.76
N ALA A 231 5.64 -4.34 -1.55
CA ALA A 231 4.47 -5.06 -1.05
C ALA A 231 4.87 -6.27 -0.16
N THR A 232 5.85 -7.08 -0.60
CA THR A 232 6.36 -8.22 0.17
C THR A 232 7.04 -7.77 1.46
N LYS A 233 7.83 -6.68 1.39
CA LYS A 233 8.52 -6.10 2.54
C LYS A 233 7.54 -5.57 3.58
N LEU A 234 6.48 -4.88 3.15
CA LEU A 234 5.39 -4.44 4.00
C LEU A 234 4.78 -5.63 4.76
N LEU A 235 4.35 -6.69 4.05
CA LEU A 235 3.75 -7.86 4.69
C LEU A 235 4.73 -8.58 5.63
N ARG A 236 6.02 -8.65 5.29
CA ARG A 236 7.04 -9.25 6.19
C ARG A 236 7.13 -8.46 7.49
N ASN A 237 7.20 -7.14 7.41
CA ASN A 237 7.25 -6.27 8.59
C ASN A 237 5.97 -6.42 9.43
N LEU A 238 4.80 -6.48 8.81
CA LEU A 238 3.54 -6.71 9.49
C LEU A 238 3.48 -8.07 10.20
N VAL A 239 4.01 -9.14 9.59
CA VAL A 239 4.15 -10.43 10.26
C VAL A 239 5.06 -10.32 11.48
N GLU A 240 6.21 -9.65 11.37
CA GLU A 240 7.13 -9.49 12.49
C GLU A 240 6.51 -8.70 13.65
N CYS A 241 5.80 -7.60 13.35
CA CYS A 241 5.05 -6.81 14.33
C CYS A 241 3.93 -7.64 14.97
N ALA A 242 3.09 -8.31 14.16
CA ALA A 242 2.00 -9.13 14.65
C ALA A 242 2.49 -10.28 15.56
N VAL A 243 3.63 -10.89 15.23
CA VAL A 243 4.26 -11.91 16.08
C VAL A 243 4.78 -11.31 17.39
N SER A 244 5.40 -10.13 17.36
CA SER A 244 5.88 -9.46 18.59
C SER A 244 4.76 -8.98 19.50
N GLU A 245 3.62 -8.59 18.92
CA GLU A 245 2.40 -8.21 19.63
C GLU A 245 1.52 -9.42 19.97
N GLU A 246 1.96 -10.63 19.61
CA GLU A 246 1.24 -11.90 19.84
C GLU A 246 -0.17 -11.96 19.20
N ARG A 247 -0.39 -11.17 18.15
CA ARG A 247 -1.57 -11.15 17.30
C ARG A 247 -1.49 -12.23 16.22
N TYR A 248 -1.57 -13.49 16.64
CA TYR A 248 -1.28 -14.63 15.77
C TYR A 248 -2.28 -14.83 14.61
N LEU A 249 -3.54 -14.40 14.75
CA LEU A 249 -4.49 -14.37 13.62
C LEU A 249 -4.01 -13.44 12.50
N ASP A 250 -3.45 -12.27 12.84
CA ASP A 250 -2.89 -11.34 11.87
C ASP A 250 -1.60 -11.88 11.27
N ALA A 251 -0.72 -12.47 12.09
CA ALA A 251 0.50 -13.12 11.60
C ALA A 251 0.18 -14.25 10.60
N GLY A 252 -0.83 -15.07 10.90
CA GLY A 252 -1.32 -16.11 9.99
C GLY A 252 -1.86 -15.53 8.68
N TYR A 253 -2.73 -14.52 8.78
CA TYR A 253 -3.34 -13.87 7.62
C TYR A 253 -2.31 -13.18 6.71
N TYR A 254 -1.42 -12.35 7.27
CA TYR A 254 -0.37 -11.67 6.49
C TYR A 254 0.62 -12.67 5.88
N THR A 255 0.92 -13.78 6.56
CA THR A 255 1.77 -14.84 5.99
C THR A 255 1.06 -15.55 4.83
N TRP A 256 -0.25 -15.76 4.91
CA TRP A 256 -1.04 -16.29 3.80
C TRP A 256 -1.07 -15.33 2.60
N LEU A 257 -1.27 -14.02 2.83
CA LEU A 257 -1.18 -13.01 1.77
C LEU A 257 0.19 -13.02 1.07
N ARG A 258 1.28 -13.19 1.84
CA ARG A 258 2.63 -13.35 1.28
C ARG A 258 2.73 -14.60 0.40
N ALA A 259 2.14 -15.72 0.82
CA ALA A 259 2.09 -16.94 0.02
C ALA A 259 1.32 -16.69 -1.29
N LYS A 260 0.13 -16.09 -1.20
CA LYS A 260 -0.72 -15.74 -2.37
C LYS A 260 0.05 -14.84 -3.36
N GLN A 261 0.77 -13.84 -2.86
CA GLN A 261 1.58 -12.96 -3.70
C GLN A 261 2.76 -13.69 -4.34
N ALA A 262 3.49 -14.51 -3.57
CA ALA A 262 4.61 -15.29 -4.10
C ALA A 262 4.16 -16.20 -5.25
N LEU A 263 2.96 -16.77 -5.15
CA LEU A 263 2.37 -17.58 -6.21
C LEU A 263 1.97 -16.77 -7.44
N LYS A 264 1.34 -15.59 -7.27
CA LYS A 264 0.98 -14.71 -8.39
C LYS A 264 2.19 -14.29 -9.23
N LEU A 265 3.30 -13.97 -8.56
CA LEU A 265 4.55 -13.62 -9.24
C LEU A 265 5.12 -14.77 -10.08
N LEU A 266 4.82 -16.03 -9.75
CA LEU A 266 5.19 -17.19 -10.56
C LEU A 266 4.34 -17.33 -11.82
N GLY A 267 3.04 -17.02 -11.74
CA GLY A 267 2.13 -17.09 -12.88
C GLY A 267 2.39 -16.02 -13.95
N GLU A 268 2.90 -14.85 -13.56
CA GLU A 268 3.21 -13.73 -14.47
C GLU A 268 4.59 -13.86 -15.15
N GLY A 269 5.48 -14.67 -14.59
CA GLY A 269 6.81 -14.96 -15.16
C GLY A 269 6.75 -15.98 -16.29
N LYS A 270 6.76 -15.52 -17.55
CA LYS A 270 7.07 -16.37 -18.73
C LYS A 270 8.52 -16.84 -18.67
N GLN A 271 8.76 -18.00 -18.07
CA GLN A 271 9.73 -19.03 -18.50
C GLN A 271 9.87 -20.09 -17.40
N MET A 272 9.23 -21.24 -17.61
CA MET A 272 9.66 -22.53 -17.06
C MET A 272 11.01 -22.87 -17.71
N VAL A 273 12.09 -22.27 -17.22
CA VAL A 273 13.46 -22.68 -17.55
C VAL A 273 13.94 -23.53 -16.40
N ASP A 274 14.02 -24.82 -16.69
CA ASP A 274 14.57 -25.91 -15.88
C ASP A 274 13.93 -26.15 -14.50
N GLY A 275 13.32 -27.33 -14.39
CA GLY A 275 12.65 -27.79 -13.18
C GLY A 275 13.52 -27.70 -11.93
N ASN A 276 13.12 -26.84 -11.01
CA ASN A 276 13.19 -27.08 -9.57
C ASN A 276 12.45 -25.97 -8.81
N ASP A 277 11.20 -26.28 -8.45
CA ASP A 277 10.66 -26.35 -7.08
C ASP A 277 10.93 -25.25 -6.02
N SER A 278 11.86 -24.30 -6.15
CA SER A 278 12.19 -23.39 -5.04
C SER A 278 11.03 -22.51 -4.63
N ALA A 279 10.33 -21.90 -5.60
CA ALA A 279 9.27 -20.96 -5.27
C ALA A 279 7.95 -21.64 -4.88
N VAL A 280 7.70 -22.86 -5.38
CA VAL A 280 6.57 -23.71 -4.91
C VAL A 280 6.86 -24.22 -3.50
N VAL A 281 8.12 -24.58 -3.20
CA VAL A 281 8.56 -24.92 -1.84
C VAL A 281 8.42 -23.72 -0.91
N ASP A 282 8.77 -22.51 -1.35
CA ASP A 282 8.58 -21.29 -0.57
C ASP A 282 7.09 -21.02 -0.30
N TYR A 283 6.23 -21.17 -1.32
CA TYR A 283 4.77 -21.07 -1.17
C TYR A 283 4.24 -22.07 -0.13
N ARG A 284 4.60 -23.35 -0.26
CA ARG A 284 4.18 -24.41 0.68
C ARG A 284 4.70 -24.13 2.09
N SER A 285 5.92 -23.62 2.21
CA SER A 285 6.51 -23.25 3.49
C SER A 285 5.79 -22.07 4.15
N LEU A 286 5.40 -21.05 3.37
CA LEU A 286 4.62 -19.92 3.84
C LEU A 286 3.19 -20.33 4.23
N LEU A 287 2.52 -21.20 3.46
CA LEU A 287 1.21 -21.74 3.84
C LEU A 287 1.27 -22.55 5.13
N LYS A 288 2.30 -23.38 5.28
CA LYS A 288 2.54 -24.14 6.50
C LYS A 288 2.74 -23.20 7.69
N LEU A 289 3.57 -22.17 7.53
CA LEU A 289 3.80 -21.17 8.57
C LEU A 289 2.53 -20.39 8.93
N SER A 290 1.75 -19.98 7.92
CA SER A 290 0.45 -19.32 8.10
C SER A 290 -0.52 -20.19 8.92
N SER A 291 -0.62 -21.48 8.58
CA SER A 291 -1.46 -22.45 9.29
C SER A 291 -1.00 -22.66 10.73
N ILE A 292 0.32 -22.67 10.99
CA ILE A 292 0.87 -22.75 12.34
C ILE A 292 0.48 -21.51 13.16
N TYR A 293 0.65 -20.30 12.62
CA TYR A 293 0.26 -19.07 13.33
C TYR A 293 -1.24 -19.02 13.61
N TYR A 294 -2.05 -19.33 12.60
CA TYR A 294 -3.50 -19.36 12.74
C TYR A 294 -3.95 -20.35 13.83
N ALA A 295 -3.47 -21.59 13.80
CA ALA A 295 -3.77 -22.61 14.81
C ALA A 295 -3.25 -22.23 16.21
N TYR A 296 -2.04 -21.68 16.28
CA TYR A 296 -1.42 -21.31 17.55
C TYR A 296 -2.16 -20.18 18.28
N ASN A 297 -2.91 -19.34 17.57
CA ASN A 297 -3.76 -18.33 18.19
C ASN A 297 -4.70 -18.91 19.25
N THR A 298 -5.40 -20.01 18.93
CA THR A 298 -6.34 -20.67 19.85
C THR A 298 -5.64 -21.17 21.12
N ILE A 299 -4.42 -21.71 20.96
CA ILE A 299 -3.57 -22.18 22.07
C ILE A 299 -3.12 -21.00 22.94
N ASN A 300 -2.68 -19.90 22.30
CA ASN A 300 -2.20 -18.71 23.00
C ASN A 300 -3.34 -18.02 23.78
N SER A 301 -4.51 -17.85 23.16
CA SER A 301 -5.71 -17.32 23.83
C SER A 301 -6.10 -18.18 25.03
N TYR A 302 -6.14 -19.51 24.88
CA TYR A 302 -6.45 -20.42 25.99
C TYR A 302 -5.54 -20.26 27.21
N LEU A 303 -4.25 -19.96 27.00
CA LEU A 303 -3.29 -19.84 28.10
C LEU A 303 -3.26 -18.45 28.74
N LYS A 304 -3.72 -17.41 28.03
CA LYS A 304 -3.69 -16.02 28.49
C LYS A 304 -5.01 -15.53 29.03
N GLU A 305 -6.10 -15.98 28.43
CA GLU A 305 -7.45 -15.54 28.79
C GLU A 305 -7.95 -16.38 29.98
N PRO A 306 -8.62 -15.75 30.96
CA PRO A 306 -9.11 -16.44 32.16
C PRO A 306 -10.25 -17.42 31.86
N PHE A 307 -10.95 -17.23 30.74
CA PHE A 307 -12.02 -18.10 30.26
C PHE A 307 -11.75 -18.47 28.81
N THR A 308 -12.06 -19.71 28.43
CA THR A 308 -11.91 -20.17 27.06
C THR A 308 -13.28 -20.37 26.42
N SER A 309 -13.42 -19.89 25.19
CA SER A 309 -14.55 -20.21 24.32
C SER A 309 -14.36 -21.53 23.56
N SER A 310 -13.15 -22.10 23.59
CA SER A 310 -12.80 -23.27 22.79
C SER A 310 -13.07 -24.58 23.54
N PRO A 311 -13.79 -25.54 22.95
CA PRO A 311 -13.98 -26.86 23.54
C PRO A 311 -12.66 -27.60 23.79
N PRO A 312 -12.60 -28.51 24.80
CA PRO A 312 -11.41 -29.33 25.07
C PRO A 312 -10.90 -30.11 23.86
N LEU A 313 -11.82 -30.67 23.05
CA LEU A 313 -11.49 -31.42 21.85
C LEU A 313 -10.85 -30.54 20.76
N THR A 314 -11.35 -29.32 20.56
CA THR A 314 -10.74 -28.33 19.66
C THR A 314 -9.33 -27.97 20.09
N LEU A 315 -9.10 -27.72 21.39
CA LEU A 315 -7.78 -27.39 21.92
C LEU A 315 -6.80 -28.59 21.79
N PHE A 316 -7.31 -29.80 22.00
CA PHE A 316 -6.56 -31.05 21.79
C PHE A 316 -6.13 -31.19 20.33
N ASN A 317 -7.08 -31.10 19.41
CA ASN A 317 -6.85 -31.26 17.97
C ASN A 317 -5.94 -30.17 17.40
N THR A 318 -6.17 -28.91 17.79
CA THR A 318 -5.35 -27.76 17.39
C THR A 318 -3.91 -27.93 17.87
N SER A 319 -3.72 -28.31 19.14
CA SER A 319 -2.37 -28.51 19.69
C SER A 319 -1.66 -29.69 19.03
N ARG A 320 -2.37 -30.80 18.78
CA ARG A 320 -1.85 -31.95 18.03
C ARG A 320 -1.42 -31.55 16.61
N PHE A 321 -2.26 -30.80 15.91
CA PHE A 321 -1.97 -30.28 14.57
C PHE A 321 -0.68 -29.46 14.56
N VAL A 322 -0.52 -28.50 15.48
CA VAL A 322 0.66 -27.63 15.54
C VAL A 322 1.93 -28.42 15.84
N VAL A 323 1.92 -29.34 16.82
CA VAL A 323 3.09 -30.19 17.13
C VAL A 323 3.51 -30.97 15.88
N ASN A 324 2.54 -31.58 15.20
CA ASN A 324 2.78 -32.40 14.01
C ASN A 324 3.19 -31.57 12.79
N GLN A 325 2.76 -30.32 12.68
CA GLN A 325 3.27 -29.40 11.66
C GLN A 325 4.74 -29.07 11.91
N ILE A 326 5.13 -28.76 13.15
CA ILE A 326 6.53 -28.44 13.48
C ILE A 326 7.43 -29.67 13.29
N ASN A 327 6.93 -30.88 13.57
CA ASN A 327 7.57 -32.17 13.30
C ASN A 327 9.04 -32.27 13.80
N GLY A 328 9.31 -31.78 15.01
CA GLY A 328 10.66 -31.80 15.59
C GLY A 328 11.66 -30.79 15.01
N ALA A 329 11.24 -29.96 14.05
CA ALA A 329 12.02 -28.81 13.60
C ALA A 329 12.03 -27.69 14.65
N LEU A 330 12.87 -26.68 14.44
CA LEU A 330 12.86 -25.47 15.26
C LEU A 330 11.48 -24.78 15.15
N PRO A 331 10.86 -24.40 16.28
CA PRO A 331 9.58 -23.72 16.26
C PRO A 331 9.72 -22.35 15.55
N PRO A 332 8.74 -21.92 14.75
CA PRO A 332 8.75 -20.59 14.15
C PRO A 332 8.80 -19.47 15.19
N LYS A 333 9.28 -18.28 14.78
CA LYS A 333 9.38 -17.10 15.65
C LYS A 333 8.03 -16.81 16.34
N GLY A 334 8.05 -16.61 17.65
CA GLY A 334 6.87 -16.35 18.49
C GLY A 334 6.11 -17.60 18.95
N ILE A 335 6.33 -18.76 18.34
CA ILE A 335 5.64 -20.00 18.74
C ILE A 335 6.36 -20.63 19.93
N SER A 336 5.66 -20.75 21.07
CA SER A 336 6.18 -21.46 22.24
C SER A 336 5.83 -22.94 22.15
N LEU A 337 6.83 -23.78 21.88
CA LEU A 337 6.63 -25.23 21.85
C LEU A 337 6.19 -25.77 23.23
N PHE A 338 6.62 -25.14 24.32
CA PHE A 338 6.13 -25.43 25.67
C PHE A 338 4.62 -25.19 25.78
N ALA A 339 4.12 -24.04 25.29
CA ALA A 339 2.69 -23.71 25.34
C ALA A 339 1.84 -24.75 24.58
N VAL A 340 2.31 -25.19 23.42
CA VAL A 340 1.64 -26.22 22.62
C VAL A 340 1.57 -27.55 23.37
N TYR A 341 2.71 -28.05 23.86
CA TYR A 341 2.74 -29.32 24.60
C TYR A 341 1.99 -29.24 25.94
N TYR A 342 2.08 -28.12 26.65
CA TYR A 342 1.38 -27.93 27.92
C TYR A 342 -0.14 -27.94 27.73
N THR A 343 -0.64 -27.27 26.69
CA THR A 343 -2.06 -27.29 26.33
C THR A 343 -2.49 -28.70 25.93
N LEU A 344 -1.74 -29.36 25.05
CA LEU A 344 -2.05 -30.73 24.63
C LEU A 344 -2.05 -31.71 25.82
N SER A 345 -1.11 -31.58 26.76
CA SER A 345 -1.04 -32.38 27.98
C SER A 345 -2.28 -32.21 28.86
N LYS A 346 -2.70 -30.95 29.08
CA LYS A 346 -3.93 -30.64 29.84
C LYS A 346 -5.16 -31.26 29.21
N GLN A 347 -5.33 -31.09 27.90
CA GLN A 347 -6.51 -31.65 27.21
C GLN A 347 -6.45 -33.17 27.11
N ALA A 348 -5.27 -33.76 26.90
CA ALA A 348 -5.11 -35.21 26.91
C ALA A 348 -5.54 -35.84 28.25
N LYS A 349 -5.24 -35.16 29.37
CA LYS A 349 -5.70 -35.60 30.70
C LYS A 349 -7.23 -35.50 30.84
N VAL A 350 -7.82 -34.40 30.39
CA VAL A 350 -9.28 -34.17 30.46
C VAL A 350 -10.04 -35.20 29.62
N LEU A 351 -9.52 -35.54 28.45
CA LEU A 351 -10.12 -36.48 27.51
C LEU A 351 -9.73 -37.95 27.78
N GLY A 352 -8.89 -38.22 28.78
CA GLY A 352 -8.48 -39.58 29.13
C GLY A 352 -7.46 -40.24 28.18
N ALA A 353 -6.81 -39.48 27.29
CA ALA A 353 -5.71 -39.95 26.44
C ALA A 353 -4.42 -40.13 27.25
N ASN A 354 -4.36 -41.19 28.06
CA ASN A 354 -3.33 -41.39 29.08
C ASN A 354 -1.94 -41.70 28.51
N LYS A 355 -1.87 -42.42 27.38
CA LYS A 355 -0.60 -42.73 26.73
C LYS A 355 -0.02 -41.48 26.08
N LEU A 356 -0.84 -40.70 25.38
CA LEU A 356 -0.43 -39.40 24.86
C LEU A 356 -0.03 -38.43 25.98
N HIS A 357 -0.81 -38.37 27.06
CA HIS A 357 -0.52 -37.54 28.22
C HIS A 357 0.86 -37.86 28.80
N LEU A 358 1.20 -39.14 29.02
CA LEU A 358 2.55 -39.54 29.46
C LEU A 358 3.63 -39.12 28.45
N GLN A 359 3.43 -39.40 27.15
CA GLN A 359 4.41 -39.07 26.11
C GLN A 359 4.74 -37.58 26.08
N ILE A 360 3.73 -36.71 26.18
CA ILE A 360 3.91 -35.26 26.17
C ILE A 360 4.58 -34.77 27.45
N ASN A 361 4.18 -35.29 28.62
CA ASN A 361 4.80 -34.87 29.88
C ASN A 361 6.29 -35.25 29.92
N ASN A 362 6.71 -36.37 29.31
CA ASN A 362 8.13 -36.68 29.13
C ASN A 362 8.84 -35.64 28.24
N LYS A 363 8.19 -35.15 27.17
CA LYS A 363 8.75 -34.08 26.31
C LYS A 363 8.78 -32.71 27.00
N LEU A 364 7.81 -32.41 27.86
CA LEU A 364 7.78 -31.15 28.63
C LEU A 364 8.99 -31.02 29.55
N GLN A 365 9.50 -32.13 30.10
CA GLN A 365 10.69 -32.15 30.94
C GLN A 365 11.98 -31.76 30.19
N SER A 366 12.01 -31.89 28.86
CA SER A 366 13.15 -31.42 28.05
C SER A 366 13.08 -29.94 27.66
N LEU A 367 12.01 -29.23 28.07
CA LEU A 367 11.80 -27.82 27.75
C LEU A 367 11.99 -26.94 28.98
N LYS A 368 12.27 -25.65 28.75
CA LYS A 368 12.33 -24.65 29.83
C LYS A 368 10.92 -24.34 30.32
N ILE A 369 10.62 -24.77 31.53
CA ILE A 369 9.32 -24.53 32.17
C ILE A 369 9.32 -23.13 32.83
N PRO A 370 8.26 -22.32 32.66
CA PRO A 370 8.11 -21.05 33.37
C PRO A 370 7.92 -21.27 34.89
N ALA A 371 8.63 -20.48 35.71
CA ALA A 371 8.67 -20.66 37.17
C ALA A 371 7.28 -20.67 37.84
N GLY A 372 6.35 -19.85 37.38
CA GLY A 372 5.00 -19.74 37.97
C GLY A 372 4.11 -20.97 37.79
N ILE A 373 4.47 -21.92 36.91
CA ILE A 373 3.68 -23.13 36.62
C ILE A 373 4.50 -24.41 36.77
N GLN A 374 5.73 -24.32 37.28
CA GLN A 374 6.63 -25.46 37.48
C GLN A 374 5.95 -26.56 38.31
N GLU A 375 5.38 -26.20 39.46
CA GLU A 375 4.68 -27.13 40.34
C GLU A 375 3.52 -27.84 39.63
N GLN A 376 2.73 -27.12 38.82
CA GLN A 376 1.62 -27.71 38.07
C GLN A 376 2.11 -28.72 37.02
N VAL A 377 3.23 -28.41 36.35
CA VAL A 377 3.85 -29.30 35.36
C VAL A 377 4.42 -30.55 36.06
N ASP A 378 5.05 -30.40 37.22
CA ASP A 378 5.60 -31.51 37.99
C ASP A 378 4.50 -32.43 38.54
N ILE A 379 3.42 -31.86 39.07
CA ILE A 379 2.22 -32.61 39.49
C ILE A 379 1.61 -33.34 38.28
N SER A 380 1.49 -32.66 37.13
CA SER A 380 1.00 -33.27 35.89
C SER A 380 1.88 -34.46 35.49
N TYR A 381 3.20 -34.29 35.49
CA TYR A 381 4.15 -35.35 35.15
C TYR A 381 4.05 -36.56 36.08
N ILE A 382 4.00 -36.35 37.40
CA ILE A 382 3.80 -37.44 38.38
C ILE A 382 2.44 -38.13 38.12
N SER A 383 1.37 -37.35 37.93
CA SER A 383 0.03 -37.89 37.67
C SER A 383 -0.03 -38.69 36.38
N SER A 384 0.73 -38.28 35.36
CA SER A 384 0.83 -38.99 34.09
C SER A 384 1.47 -40.38 34.22
N ARG A 385 2.34 -40.59 35.22
CA ARG A 385 3.00 -41.87 35.49
C ARG A 385 2.20 -42.78 36.42
N ALA A 386 1.37 -42.21 37.29
CA ALA A 386 0.60 -42.95 38.29
C ALA A 386 -0.74 -43.49 37.76
N CYS A 387 -0.96 -43.49 36.43
CA CYS A 387 -2.28 -43.70 35.82
C CYS A 387 -2.91 -45.05 36.22
N PRO A 388 -3.99 -45.07 37.04
CA PRO A 388 -4.55 -46.32 37.58
C PRO A 388 -5.23 -47.21 36.54
N GLY A 389 -5.70 -46.61 35.42
CA GLY A 389 -6.41 -47.29 34.33
C GLY A 389 -5.51 -47.80 33.18
N GLY A 390 -4.19 -47.71 33.33
CA GLY A 390 -3.23 -48.10 32.30
C GLY A 390 -2.93 -47.00 31.27
N PHE A 391 -1.94 -47.27 30.41
CA PHE A 391 -1.45 -46.32 29.39
C PHE A 391 -2.09 -46.60 28.03
N ASN A 392 -3.40 -46.38 27.95
CA ASN A 392 -4.17 -46.49 26.71
C ASN A 392 -4.81 -45.14 26.37
N ASP A 393 -4.94 -44.86 25.08
CA ASP A 393 -5.69 -43.72 24.57
C ASP A 393 -7.06 -44.24 24.04
N PRO A 394 -8.16 -43.50 24.24
CA PRO A 394 -9.44 -43.81 23.60
C PRO A 394 -9.32 -43.85 22.08
N GLU A 395 -9.92 -44.87 21.45
CA GLU A 395 -9.86 -45.06 19.99
C GLU A 395 -10.47 -43.89 19.22
N GLU A 396 -11.54 -43.30 19.74
CA GLU A 396 -12.21 -42.11 19.18
C GLU A 396 -11.31 -40.86 19.08
N LEU A 397 -10.23 -40.78 19.88
CA LEU A 397 -9.30 -39.66 19.85
C LEU A 397 -8.13 -39.90 18.88
N LEU A 398 -7.91 -41.16 18.49
CA LEU A 398 -6.82 -41.53 17.59
C LEU A 398 -7.09 -40.97 16.19
N PRO A 399 -6.09 -40.35 15.54
CA PRO A 399 -6.18 -39.96 14.14
C PRO A 399 -6.56 -41.14 13.25
N MET A 400 -7.73 -41.09 12.61
CA MET A 400 -8.16 -42.07 11.62
C MET A 400 -7.91 -41.54 10.21
N CYS A 401 -7.30 -42.36 9.34
CA CYS A 401 -7.20 -42.04 7.93
C CYS A 401 -8.43 -42.54 7.20
N TYR A 402 -9.28 -41.64 6.72
CA TYR A 402 -10.49 -41.99 5.97
C TYR A 402 -10.22 -42.64 4.61
N LYS A 403 -9.01 -42.52 4.06
CA LYS A 403 -8.63 -43.22 2.83
C LYS A 403 -8.34 -44.69 3.05
N CYS A 404 -7.70 -45.09 4.15
CA CYS A 404 -7.28 -46.49 4.36
C CYS A 404 -7.77 -47.09 5.68
N SER A 405 -8.73 -46.44 6.33
CA SER A 405 -9.37 -46.82 7.61
C SER A 405 -8.39 -47.20 8.74
N ASN A 406 -7.14 -46.72 8.67
CA ASN A 406 -6.11 -47.03 9.64
C ASN A 406 -6.01 -45.92 10.70
N TYR A 407 -5.98 -46.32 11.97
CA TYR A 407 -5.67 -45.45 13.09
C TYR A 407 -4.16 -45.24 13.22
N SER A 408 -3.76 -44.00 13.50
CA SER A 408 -2.36 -43.61 13.66
C SER A 408 -2.09 -43.10 15.07
N PRO A 409 -0.87 -43.24 15.61
CA PRO A 409 -0.55 -42.63 16.88
C PRO A 409 -0.45 -41.10 16.75
N HIS A 410 -0.83 -40.37 17.81
CA HIS A 410 -1.04 -38.92 17.78
C HIS A 410 0.13 -38.07 17.27
N LEU A 411 1.39 -38.45 17.53
CA LEU A 411 2.60 -37.63 17.28
C LEU A 411 3.45 -38.12 16.10
N HIS A 412 2.83 -38.48 14.97
CA HIS A 412 3.50 -38.99 13.75
C HIS A 412 3.29 -38.10 12.52
N GLY A 413 3.21 -36.77 12.72
CA GLY A 413 2.98 -35.82 11.64
C GLY A 413 1.52 -35.77 11.17
N ASN A 414 1.22 -34.84 10.27
CA ASN A 414 -0.13 -34.61 9.75
C ASN A 414 -0.40 -35.39 8.44
N ARG A 415 0.06 -36.64 8.40
CA ARG A 415 -0.14 -37.57 7.29
C ARG A 415 -0.32 -38.99 7.80
N CYS A 416 -1.03 -39.81 7.03
CA CYS A 416 -1.17 -41.22 7.33
C CYS A 416 0.19 -41.93 7.19
N PRO A 417 0.65 -42.70 8.18
CA PRO A 417 1.88 -43.48 8.07
C PRO A 417 1.76 -44.63 7.06
N ASN A 418 0.54 -45.12 6.80
CA ASN A 418 0.29 -46.23 5.88
C ASN A 418 0.19 -45.75 4.42
N CYS A 419 -0.81 -44.93 4.08
CA CYS A 419 -1.04 -44.51 2.69
C CYS A 419 -0.43 -43.14 2.32
N GLN A 420 0.24 -42.46 3.26
CA GLN A 420 0.88 -41.16 3.08
C GLN A 420 -0.04 -39.99 2.69
N GLN A 421 -1.36 -40.18 2.64
CA GLN A 421 -2.31 -39.07 2.46
C GLN A 421 -2.15 -38.05 3.60
N GLU A 422 -2.07 -36.76 3.25
CA GLU A 422 -2.13 -35.67 4.21
C GLU A 422 -3.54 -35.59 4.82
N TYR A 423 -3.61 -35.48 6.13
CA TYR A 423 -4.91 -35.28 6.78
C TYR A 423 -5.48 -33.94 6.38
N VAL A 424 -6.76 -33.93 5.99
CA VAL A 424 -7.50 -32.70 5.75
C VAL A 424 -8.18 -32.30 7.05
N PHE A 425 -7.97 -31.07 7.50
CA PHE A 425 -8.46 -30.60 8.79
C PHE A 425 -9.57 -29.56 8.61
N SER A 426 -10.56 -29.55 9.50
CA SER A 426 -11.48 -28.42 9.64
C SER A 426 -10.75 -27.24 10.27
N TYR A 427 -10.62 -26.09 9.59
CA TYR A 427 -9.87 -24.92 10.09
C TYR A 427 -10.61 -24.11 11.19
N VAL A 428 -11.60 -24.71 11.85
CA VAL A 428 -12.21 -24.22 13.10
C VAL A 428 -11.88 -25.18 14.26
N SER A 429 -12.28 -26.46 14.15
CA SER A 429 -12.09 -27.47 15.20
C SER A 429 -10.74 -28.20 15.16
N PHE A 430 -10.03 -28.14 14.03
CA PHE A 430 -8.87 -28.95 13.68
C PHE A 430 -9.11 -30.47 13.73
N GLU A 431 -10.36 -30.90 13.61
CA GLU A 431 -10.72 -32.30 13.42
C GLU A 431 -10.32 -32.78 12.03
N ILE A 432 -9.99 -34.07 11.92
CA ILE A 432 -9.66 -34.70 10.64
C ILE A 432 -10.98 -34.98 9.92
N LEU A 433 -11.14 -34.40 8.74
CA LEU A 433 -12.34 -34.51 7.94
C LEU A 433 -12.42 -35.85 7.20
N PRO A 434 -13.63 -36.39 6.96
CA PRO A 434 -13.90 -37.64 6.27
C PRO A 434 -13.63 -37.61 4.75
N LEU A 435 -12.47 -37.08 4.35
CA LEU A 435 -12.10 -36.83 2.97
C LEU A 435 -11.04 -37.79 2.46
N ALA A 436 -11.34 -38.49 1.37
CA ALA A 436 -10.39 -39.32 0.64
C ALA A 436 -9.96 -38.64 -0.67
N GLU A 437 -8.66 -38.40 -0.83
CA GLU A 437 -8.11 -37.78 -2.04
C GLU A 437 -7.96 -38.80 -3.17
N PHE A 438 -8.39 -38.40 -4.37
CA PHE A 438 -8.23 -39.16 -5.61
C PHE A 438 -7.79 -38.27 -6.77
N ALA A 439 -7.20 -38.89 -7.79
CA ALA A 439 -6.83 -38.25 -9.03
C ALA A 439 -7.61 -38.86 -10.22
N PRO A 440 -8.04 -38.07 -11.21
CA PRO A 440 -8.53 -38.61 -12.48
C PRO A 440 -7.45 -39.41 -13.20
N GLU A 441 -7.85 -40.44 -13.96
CA GLU A 441 -6.95 -41.22 -14.80
C GLU A 441 -6.17 -40.34 -15.80
N PRO A 442 -4.88 -40.66 -16.08
CA PRO A 442 -4.10 -39.92 -17.08
C PRO A 442 -4.82 -39.88 -18.44
N GLY A 443 -5.12 -38.67 -18.93
CA GLY A 443 -5.85 -38.46 -20.19
C GLY A 443 -7.28 -37.91 -20.00
N ILE A 444 -7.74 -37.73 -18.76
CA ILE A 444 -8.92 -36.93 -18.43
C ILE A 444 -8.45 -35.51 -18.11
N SER A 445 -8.96 -34.51 -18.84
CA SER A 445 -8.65 -33.11 -18.55
C SER A 445 -9.36 -32.65 -17.27
N GLU A 446 -8.85 -31.61 -16.58
CA GLU A 446 -9.53 -31.06 -15.40
C GLU A 446 -10.98 -30.67 -15.70
N LEU A 447 -11.22 -30.09 -16.88
CA LEU A 447 -12.56 -29.70 -17.35
C LEU A 447 -13.46 -30.93 -17.57
N ASP A 448 -12.92 -32.03 -18.11
CA ASP A 448 -13.68 -33.26 -18.31
C ASP A 448 -13.94 -33.98 -16.99
N ALA A 449 -12.98 -33.96 -16.06
CA ALA A 449 -13.17 -34.49 -14.71
C ALA A 449 -14.27 -33.74 -13.96
N GLU A 450 -14.25 -32.40 -13.97
CA GLU A 450 -15.31 -31.58 -13.37
C GLU A 450 -16.67 -31.87 -14.02
N ARG A 451 -16.74 -31.98 -15.35
CA ARG A 451 -17.98 -32.33 -16.07
C ARG A 451 -18.52 -33.71 -15.68
N LEU A 452 -17.65 -34.70 -15.48
CA LEU A 452 -18.06 -36.06 -15.11
C LEU A 452 -18.55 -36.11 -13.66
N LEU A 453 -17.89 -35.40 -12.75
CA LEU A 453 -18.22 -35.35 -11.33
C LEU A 453 -19.47 -34.52 -11.02
N LEU A 454 -19.76 -33.50 -11.81
CA LEU A 454 -20.96 -32.65 -11.65
C LEU A 454 -22.16 -33.12 -12.48
N ALA A 455 -21.97 -34.14 -13.33
CA ALA A 455 -23.07 -34.73 -14.07
C ALA A 455 -23.98 -35.52 -13.13
N PRO A 456 -25.31 -35.52 -13.34
CA PRO A 456 -26.18 -36.42 -12.61
C PRO A 456 -25.73 -37.87 -12.86
N PRO A 457 -25.72 -38.72 -11.82
CA PRO A 457 -25.29 -40.10 -11.97
C PRO A 457 -26.13 -40.76 -13.06
N LYS A 458 -25.51 -41.61 -13.90
CA LYS A 458 -26.31 -42.44 -14.82
C LYS A 458 -27.27 -43.23 -13.96
N SER A 459 -28.55 -43.25 -14.32
CA SER A 459 -29.60 -44.04 -13.67
C SER A 459 -29.21 -45.52 -13.65
N ALA A 460 -28.42 -45.91 -12.65
CA ALA A 460 -28.19 -47.28 -12.30
C ALA A 460 -29.48 -47.72 -11.60
N THR A 461 -30.07 -48.81 -12.10
CA THR A 461 -31.04 -49.60 -11.35
C THR A 461 -30.55 -49.73 -9.90
N TYR A 462 -31.45 -49.52 -8.94
CA TYR A 462 -31.18 -49.46 -7.50
C TYR A 462 -30.28 -50.60 -6.96
N ASP A 463 -30.08 -51.69 -7.70
CA ASP A 463 -29.18 -52.81 -7.37
C ASP A 463 -27.67 -52.54 -7.56
N GLN A 464 -27.25 -51.47 -8.26
CA GLN A 464 -25.81 -51.20 -8.51
C GLN A 464 -25.20 -50.10 -7.62
N GLN A 465 -26.02 -49.31 -6.91
CA GLN A 465 -25.52 -48.36 -5.91
C GLN A 465 -24.86 -49.07 -4.72
N ASP A 466 -25.36 -50.25 -4.37
CA ASP A 466 -24.79 -51.07 -3.28
C ASP A 466 -23.67 -52.01 -3.75
N GLN A 467 -23.56 -52.36 -5.03
CA GLN A 467 -22.51 -53.29 -5.49
C GLN A 467 -21.09 -52.70 -5.48
N PHE A 468 -20.92 -51.38 -5.61
CA PHE A 468 -19.61 -50.74 -5.40
C PHE A 468 -19.28 -50.50 -3.92
N ILE A 469 -20.26 -50.65 -3.02
CA ILE A 469 -20.11 -50.42 -1.57
C ILE A 469 -20.05 -51.75 -0.81
N GLN A 470 -20.52 -52.87 -1.39
CA GLN A 470 -20.73 -54.11 -0.67
C GLN A 470 -19.92 -55.33 -1.17
N GLU A 471 -19.17 -55.23 -2.27
CA GLU A 471 -18.20 -56.26 -2.66
C GLU A 471 -16.77 -55.82 -2.38
N ASP A 472 -16.21 -56.47 -1.35
CA ASP A 472 -14.80 -56.59 -1.02
C ASP A 472 -14.10 -55.37 -0.43
N ILE A 473 -13.91 -55.42 0.90
CA ILE A 473 -12.60 -55.44 1.58
C ILE A 473 -11.42 -55.05 0.67
N ILE A 474 -11.39 -53.81 0.20
CA ILE A 474 -10.17 -53.13 -0.14
C ILE A 474 -10.05 -52.08 0.95
N ASP A 475 -9.17 -52.34 1.90
CA ASP A 475 -8.82 -51.49 3.05
C ASP A 475 -8.29 -50.10 2.63
N THR A 476 -8.44 -49.66 1.37
CA THR A 476 -7.94 -48.40 0.84
C THR A 476 -8.76 -47.89 -0.35
N TYR A 477 -9.36 -46.70 -0.22
CA TYR A 477 -10.02 -45.98 -1.31
C TYR A 477 -9.03 -45.72 -2.47
N PRO A 478 -9.42 -45.96 -3.73
CA PRO A 478 -8.53 -45.89 -4.88
C PRO A 478 -7.92 -44.49 -5.05
N SER A 479 -6.63 -44.45 -5.38
CA SER A 479 -5.91 -43.19 -5.63
C SER A 479 -6.21 -42.59 -7.00
N THR A 480 -6.61 -43.41 -7.96
CA THR A 480 -6.90 -42.99 -9.34
C THR A 480 -8.27 -43.51 -9.77
N LEU A 481 -9.08 -42.67 -10.40
CA LEU A 481 -10.43 -43.02 -10.87
C LEU A 481 -10.56 -42.84 -12.38
N ASP A 482 -11.16 -43.84 -13.05
CA ASP A 482 -11.48 -43.78 -14.47
C ASP A 482 -12.77 -42.97 -14.74
N ARG A 483 -13.12 -42.81 -16.02
CA ARG A 483 -14.30 -42.01 -16.42
C ARG A 483 -15.62 -42.55 -15.88
N GLU A 484 -15.73 -43.86 -15.69
CA GLU A 484 -16.97 -44.49 -15.23
C GLU A 484 -17.12 -44.31 -13.72
N ALA A 485 -16.04 -44.54 -12.96
CA ALA A 485 -15.98 -44.31 -11.53
C ALA A 485 -16.20 -42.83 -11.17
N LEU A 486 -15.61 -41.89 -11.91
CA LEU A 486 -15.87 -40.45 -11.70
C LEU A 486 -17.35 -40.09 -11.88
N ARG A 487 -18.05 -40.75 -12.80
CA ARG A 487 -19.48 -40.50 -13.07
C ARG A 487 -20.42 -41.26 -12.11
N ALA A 488 -19.89 -42.22 -11.37
CA ALA A 488 -20.65 -43.01 -10.40
C ALA A 488 -20.72 -42.33 -9.02
N ILE A 489 -19.80 -41.42 -8.71
CA ILE A 489 -19.81 -40.67 -7.44
C ILE A 489 -20.99 -39.68 -7.45
N ASP A 490 -21.73 -39.61 -6.35
CA ASP A 490 -22.76 -38.58 -6.17
C ASP A 490 -22.09 -37.19 -6.15
N PRO A 491 -22.52 -36.24 -6.99
CA PRO A 491 -21.96 -34.88 -7.00
C PRO A 491 -21.96 -34.18 -5.62
N ARG A 492 -22.87 -34.56 -4.71
CA ARG A 492 -22.95 -34.04 -3.33
C ARG A 492 -21.82 -34.53 -2.44
N GLU A 493 -21.20 -35.66 -2.76
CA GLU A 493 -20.06 -36.23 -2.03
C GLU A 493 -18.72 -35.72 -2.56
N VAL A 494 -18.70 -34.98 -3.68
CA VAL A 494 -17.47 -34.54 -4.32
C VAL A 494 -17.10 -33.16 -3.84
N ILE A 495 -15.83 -33.00 -3.44
CA ILE A 495 -15.24 -31.71 -3.10
C ILE A 495 -14.09 -31.43 -4.06
N ILE A 496 -14.19 -30.30 -4.76
CA ILE A 496 -13.22 -29.85 -5.76
C ILE A 496 -12.49 -28.63 -5.21
N VAL A 497 -11.20 -28.78 -4.92
CA VAL A 497 -10.35 -27.70 -4.42
C VAL A 497 -9.48 -27.20 -5.56
N ARG A 498 -9.85 -26.04 -6.12
CA ARG A 498 -9.19 -25.45 -7.29
C ARG A 498 -7.86 -24.82 -6.90
N GLY A 499 -6.76 -25.44 -7.33
CA GLY A 499 -5.42 -24.92 -7.09
C GLY A 499 -5.19 -23.64 -7.90
N PRO A 500 -4.70 -22.54 -7.29
CA PRO A 500 -4.24 -21.40 -8.08
C PRO A 500 -3.04 -21.83 -8.94
N ALA A 501 -3.08 -21.52 -10.24
CA ALA A 501 -2.01 -21.88 -11.18
C ALA A 501 -0.64 -21.40 -10.65
N PRO A 502 0.43 -22.23 -10.69
CA PRO A 502 0.56 -23.53 -11.38
C PRO A 502 0.17 -24.79 -10.57
N LEU A 503 -0.55 -24.66 -9.45
CA LEU A 503 -0.94 -25.81 -8.64
C LEU A 503 -2.13 -26.55 -9.27
N ALA A 504 -2.06 -27.88 -9.30
CA ALA A 504 -3.14 -28.73 -9.82
C ALA A 504 -4.38 -28.69 -8.91
N THR A 505 -5.55 -28.88 -9.52
CA THR A 505 -6.81 -29.08 -8.79
C THR A 505 -6.78 -30.40 -8.01
N ARG A 506 -7.26 -30.37 -6.76
CA ARG A 506 -7.34 -31.55 -5.90
C ARG A 506 -8.80 -31.99 -5.77
N TYR A 507 -9.04 -33.29 -5.88
CA TYR A 507 -10.37 -33.88 -5.80
C TYR A 507 -10.47 -34.76 -4.55
N TYR A 508 -11.55 -34.59 -3.81
CA TYR A 508 -11.83 -35.38 -2.63
C TYR A 508 -13.24 -35.95 -2.69
N ARG A 509 -13.41 -37.14 -2.13
CA ARG A 509 -14.73 -37.71 -1.83
C ARG A 509 -14.99 -37.60 -0.32
N ASN A 510 -16.15 -37.09 0.05
CA ASN A 510 -16.69 -37.13 1.40
C ASN A 510 -17.28 -38.52 1.66
N LEU A 511 -16.65 -39.27 2.56
CA LEU A 511 -17.07 -40.62 2.93
C LEU A 511 -18.16 -40.65 4.01
N LEU A 512 -18.46 -39.51 4.64
CA LEU A 512 -19.55 -39.35 5.60
C LEU A 512 -20.39 -38.14 5.19
N PRO A 513 -21.34 -38.31 4.24
CA PRO A 513 -22.12 -37.21 3.68
C PRO A 513 -22.99 -36.47 4.72
N GLU A 514 -23.24 -37.08 5.87
CA GLU A 514 -23.95 -36.46 7.00
C GLU A 514 -23.16 -35.31 7.61
N LEU A 515 -21.83 -35.37 7.53
CA LEU A 515 -20.93 -34.30 7.92
C LEU A 515 -20.70 -33.38 6.72
N GLN A 516 -21.48 -32.32 6.63
CA GLN A 516 -21.35 -31.32 5.57
C GLN A 516 -20.02 -30.56 5.68
N ILE A 517 -19.38 -30.37 4.52
CA ILE A 517 -18.05 -29.77 4.43
C ILE A 517 -18.09 -28.64 3.41
N THR A 518 -17.55 -27.48 3.80
CA THR A 518 -17.43 -26.29 2.95
C THR A 518 -15.97 -25.98 2.68
N VAL A 519 -15.65 -25.57 1.46
CA VAL A 519 -14.31 -25.10 1.06
C VAL A 519 -14.38 -23.62 0.73
N CYS A 520 -13.49 -22.83 1.30
CA CYS A 520 -13.41 -21.42 0.94
C CYS A 520 -12.76 -21.24 -0.45
N SER A 521 -13.45 -20.60 -1.40
CA SER A 521 -12.97 -20.37 -2.77
C SER A 521 -11.69 -19.54 -2.86
N GLU A 522 -11.45 -18.65 -1.88
CA GLU A 522 -10.30 -17.75 -1.89
C GLU A 522 -9.02 -18.36 -1.28
N CYS A 523 -9.16 -19.16 -0.22
CA CYS A 523 -8.02 -19.70 0.51
C CYS A 523 -7.86 -21.21 0.45
N ASN A 524 -8.85 -21.91 -0.14
CA ASN A 524 -8.89 -23.35 -0.29
C ASN A 524 -8.80 -24.13 1.01
N GLN A 525 -9.04 -23.47 2.16
CA GLN A 525 -9.17 -24.16 3.44
C GLN A 525 -10.54 -24.79 3.56
N VAL A 526 -10.57 -25.91 4.27
CA VAL A 526 -11.73 -26.78 4.41
C VAL A 526 -12.27 -26.68 5.83
N PHE A 527 -13.59 -26.76 5.97
CA PHE A 527 -14.31 -26.56 7.23
C PHE A 527 -15.51 -27.50 7.32
N HIS A 528 -15.94 -27.84 8.54
CA HIS A 528 -17.33 -28.25 8.74
C HIS A 528 -18.24 -27.08 8.39
N SER A 529 -19.32 -27.33 7.65
CA SER A 529 -20.21 -26.27 7.14
C SER A 529 -20.84 -25.47 8.28
N GLU A 530 -21.36 -26.13 9.31
CA GLU A 530 -21.98 -25.48 10.47
C GLU A 530 -21.01 -24.55 11.22
N ASP A 531 -19.77 -25.03 11.45
CA ASP A 531 -18.72 -24.24 12.11
C ASP A 531 -18.32 -23.03 11.26
N PHE A 532 -18.22 -23.22 9.94
CA PHE A 532 -17.86 -22.15 9.01
C PHE A 532 -18.93 -21.07 8.97
N GLU A 533 -20.19 -21.45 8.83
CA GLU A 533 -21.34 -20.54 8.83
C GLU A 533 -21.40 -19.74 10.14
N LEU A 534 -21.26 -20.42 11.29
CA LEU A 534 -21.24 -19.74 12.59
C LEU A 534 -20.11 -18.72 12.68
N GLN A 535 -18.90 -19.08 12.26
CA GLN A 535 -17.75 -18.17 12.27
C GLN A 535 -17.92 -17.01 11.28
N PHE A 536 -18.47 -17.28 10.10
CA PHE A 536 -18.72 -16.28 9.08
C PHE A 536 -19.78 -15.28 9.54
N LEU A 537 -20.88 -15.74 10.15
CA LEU A 537 -21.92 -14.88 10.72
C LEU A 537 -21.39 -14.02 11.88
N GLN A 538 -20.50 -14.57 12.72
CA GLN A 538 -19.91 -13.82 13.84
C GLN A 538 -18.91 -12.75 13.39
N LYS A 539 -18.10 -13.03 12.37
CA LYS A 539 -16.98 -12.18 11.94
C LYS A 539 -17.27 -11.34 10.69
N GLY A 540 -18.30 -11.70 9.92
CA GLY A 540 -18.62 -11.13 8.61
C GLY A 540 -17.65 -11.52 7.49
N HIS A 541 -16.77 -12.50 7.72
CA HIS A 541 -15.76 -12.94 6.76
C HIS A 541 -15.24 -14.34 7.08
N CYS A 542 -14.57 -14.99 6.12
CA CYS A 542 -13.87 -16.25 6.34
C CYS A 542 -12.89 -16.14 7.53
N PRO A 543 -12.89 -17.10 8.48
CA PRO A 543 -12.06 -17.00 9.69
C PRO A 543 -10.56 -17.06 9.40
N PHE A 544 -10.14 -17.69 8.29
CA PHE A 544 -8.74 -17.82 7.90
C PHE A 544 -8.26 -16.66 7.01
N CYS A 545 -8.93 -16.44 5.87
CA CYS A 545 -8.46 -15.48 4.84
C CYS A 545 -9.19 -14.14 4.83
N ARG A 546 -10.18 -13.94 5.70
CA ARG A 546 -10.94 -12.67 5.80
C ARG A 546 -11.64 -12.22 4.52
N SER A 547 -11.87 -13.13 3.57
CA SER A 547 -12.74 -12.85 2.43
C SER A 547 -14.18 -12.67 2.91
N THR A 548 -14.84 -11.63 2.41
CA THR A 548 -16.25 -11.27 2.68
C THR A 548 -17.20 -11.79 1.61
N ASP A 549 -16.72 -12.61 0.67
CA ASP A 549 -17.55 -13.13 -0.42
C ASP A 549 -18.68 -14.01 0.14
N GLU A 550 -19.92 -13.54 0.03
CA GLU A 550 -21.10 -14.26 0.53
C GLU A 550 -21.38 -15.54 -0.27
N SER A 551 -20.82 -15.69 -1.48
CA SER A 551 -20.91 -16.95 -2.24
C SER A 551 -20.21 -18.11 -1.53
N LEU A 552 -19.40 -17.85 -0.50
CA LEU A 552 -18.77 -18.85 0.35
C LEU A 552 -19.75 -19.60 1.26
N MET A 553 -20.97 -19.11 1.45
CA MET A 553 -22.00 -19.73 2.29
C MET A 553 -22.95 -20.67 1.53
N ASN A 554 -22.85 -20.76 0.19
CA ASN A 554 -23.81 -21.48 -0.66
C ASN A 554 -23.24 -22.71 -1.36
#